data_AF-A0A4P8XZY0-F1
#
_entry.id   AF-A0A4P8XZY0-F1
#
_cell.length_a   1.000
_cell.length_b   1.000
_cell.length_c   1.000
_cell.angle_alpha   90.00
_cell.angle_beta   90.00
_cell.angle_gamma   90.00
#
_symmetry.space_group_name_H-M   'P 1'
#
loop_
_entity.id
_entity.type
_entity.pdbx_description
1 polymer ?
#
loop_
_entity_poly.entity_id
_entity_poly.type
_entity_poly.pdbx_seq_one_letter_code
_entity_poly.pdbx_strand_id
1 'polypeptide(L)'
;MSKVSNSMNIIELKNVGKSFDDVVVVEDFNLEVKKGEFVTFLGPSGCGKTTTLRMIAGFEIPTEGQITLKGEDISNLPPYERPINTVFQRYALFPHLNIYDNIAFGLKLKTNEVTYKKDNGKIITRKEKLSKKEIDKKVKRALEIVDLEGFEKRSVDTLSGGQQQRIAIARAIVNEPQILLLDEPLGALDLKMRKEMQIELKAMHERLGITFIYVTHDQEEALTMSDKIVVMSDGVIQQIGTPEEIYNEPKNAFVADFIGESNIFNGKVTDKLQVQFCDHTFTCVDDFHIGTKVEVVVRPEDIVMKPKGEGMMDVVVDSVVFKGVHYEITVLSGDNEIVIHSIYNAVVGDTISIDIDPDSIHLIENNLTTNDFEGVITKHNTVEFADGEFECDLTQLYPNSKYVDDVLVDEMGNEIDVVGKEVSVSIPVFGSIEMSDDADKGGTTGNIISLIYKGDHYQYIVRTENEYDFIFDDEDLWNENDFVSLIIPKENITLKLK
;
A
#
# COMPACT_ATOMS: atom_id res chain seq x y z
N MET A 1 -8.67 -32.27 18.37
CA MET A 1 -7.37 -32.05 19.05
C MET A 1 -6.58 -31.06 18.21
N SER A 2 -6.72 -29.78 18.55
CA SER A 2 -6.07 -28.66 17.90
C SER A 2 -4.57 -28.68 18.20
N LYS A 3 -3.75 -28.83 17.15
CA LYS A 3 -2.34 -28.46 17.24
C LYS A 3 -2.29 -26.93 17.26
N VAL A 4 -2.34 -26.34 18.45
CA VAL A 4 -1.78 -25.01 18.65
C VAL A 4 -0.26 -25.19 18.55
N SER A 5 0.27 -25.18 17.32
CA SER A 5 1.70 -24.95 17.13
C SER A 5 1.92 -23.49 17.47
N ASN A 6 2.53 -23.25 18.63
CA ASN A 6 3.03 -21.94 19.02
C ASN A 6 4.10 -21.55 17.99
N SER A 7 3.70 -20.92 16.88
CA SER A 7 4.61 -20.51 15.82
C SER A 7 5.39 -19.32 16.33
N MET A 8 6.63 -19.55 16.76
CA MET A 8 7.51 -18.48 17.20
C MET A 8 7.78 -17.52 16.04
N ASN A 9 7.46 -16.25 16.23
CA ASN A 9 7.81 -15.18 15.29
C ASN A 9 9.33 -15.15 15.12
N ILE A 10 9.79 -15.09 13.87
CA ILE A 10 11.22 -15.01 13.57
C ILE A 10 11.71 -13.56 13.62
N ILE A 11 10.88 -12.62 13.16
CA ILE A 11 11.15 -11.19 13.22
C ILE A 11 9.88 -10.46 13.67
N GLU A 12 10.05 -9.46 14.53
CA GLU A 12 8.99 -8.57 15.00
C GLU A 12 9.47 -7.14 14.90
N LEU A 13 8.65 -6.28 14.29
CA LEU A 13 8.82 -4.83 14.26
C LEU A 13 7.75 -4.24 15.18
N LYS A 14 8.17 -3.43 16.14
CA LYS A 14 7.29 -2.81 17.15
C LYS A 14 7.47 -1.30 17.13
N ASN A 15 6.41 -0.60 16.72
CA ASN A 15 6.35 0.86 16.60
C ASN A 15 7.57 1.43 15.85
N VAL A 16 8.00 0.74 14.78
CA VAL A 16 9.22 1.12 14.06
C VAL A 16 8.92 2.35 13.20
N GLY A 17 9.69 3.40 13.42
CA GLY A 17 9.60 4.63 12.62
C GLY A 17 10.95 5.02 12.02
N LYS A 18 10.88 5.79 10.93
CA LYS A 18 12.05 6.36 10.27
C LYS A 18 11.75 7.75 9.75
N SER A 19 12.54 8.72 10.20
CA SER A 19 12.57 10.08 9.66
C SER A 19 13.95 10.43 9.08
N PHE A 20 13.97 11.25 8.03
CA PHE A 20 15.18 11.85 7.45
C PHE A 20 15.00 13.37 7.44
N ASP A 21 15.91 14.09 8.11
CA ASP A 21 15.89 15.56 8.16
C ASP A 21 14.47 16.13 8.39
N ASP A 22 13.81 15.61 9.43
CA ASP A 22 12.43 15.91 9.88
C ASP A 22 11.27 15.38 9.01
N VAL A 23 11.54 14.77 7.85
CA VAL A 23 10.52 14.10 7.02
C VAL A 23 10.30 12.67 7.50
N VAL A 24 9.08 12.34 7.91
CA VAL A 24 8.69 10.98 8.30
C VAL A 24 8.48 10.14 7.03
N VAL A 25 9.19 9.01 6.92
CA VAL A 25 9.13 8.10 5.76
C VAL A 25 8.47 6.77 6.11
N VAL A 26 8.54 6.36 7.37
CA VAL A 26 7.85 5.19 7.91
C VAL A 26 7.36 5.57 9.30
N GLU A 27 6.09 5.31 9.58
CA GLU A 27 5.44 5.67 10.84
C GLU A 27 4.74 4.44 11.45
N ASP A 28 4.90 4.27 12.76
CA ASP A 28 4.27 3.23 13.59
C ASP A 28 4.21 1.82 12.93
N PHE A 29 5.32 1.38 12.34
CA PHE A 29 5.35 0.13 11.60
C PHE A 29 5.39 -1.06 12.55
N ASN A 30 4.26 -1.78 12.62
CA ASN A 30 4.08 -2.96 13.46
C ASN A 30 3.88 -4.20 12.58
N LEU A 31 4.76 -5.19 12.72
CA LEU A 31 4.69 -6.41 11.92
C LEU A 31 5.26 -7.61 12.67
N GLU A 32 4.50 -8.71 12.64
CA GLU A 32 4.97 -10.02 13.08
C GLU A 32 5.10 -10.97 11.90
N VAL A 33 6.28 -11.58 11.77
CA VAL A 33 6.57 -12.56 10.72
C VAL A 33 6.93 -13.89 11.33
N LYS A 34 6.26 -14.95 10.86
CA LYS A 34 6.50 -16.32 11.30
C LYS A 34 7.69 -16.91 10.56
N LYS A 35 8.37 -17.86 11.20
CA LYS A 35 9.47 -18.58 10.54
C LYS A 35 8.97 -19.34 9.31
N GLY A 36 9.59 -19.11 8.16
CA GLY A 36 9.27 -19.79 6.89
C GLY A 36 8.07 -19.20 6.16
N GLU A 37 7.63 -18.00 6.56
CA GLU A 37 6.59 -17.24 5.87
C GLU A 37 7.20 -16.45 4.70
N PHE A 38 6.47 -16.37 3.59
CA PHE A 38 6.73 -15.45 2.49
C PHE A 38 5.90 -14.19 2.70
N VAL A 39 6.55 -13.12 3.16
CA VAL A 39 5.92 -11.82 3.37
C VAL A 39 6.28 -10.86 2.26
N THR A 40 5.28 -10.20 1.68
CA THR A 40 5.49 -9.16 0.65
C THR A 40 5.06 -7.80 1.15
N PHE A 41 5.91 -6.79 1.02
CA PHE A 41 5.54 -5.38 1.15
C PHE A 41 5.15 -4.87 -0.23
N LEU A 42 3.93 -4.33 -0.31
CA LEU A 42 3.30 -3.87 -1.53
C LEU A 42 2.78 -2.45 -1.31
N GLY A 43 2.87 -1.60 -2.32
CA GLY A 43 2.43 -0.21 -2.21
C GLY A 43 3.00 0.68 -3.32
N PRO A 44 2.53 1.92 -3.46
CA PRO A 44 3.00 2.89 -4.45
C PRO A 44 4.50 3.21 -4.32
N SER A 45 5.07 3.85 -5.33
CA SER A 45 6.45 4.34 -5.25
C SER A 45 6.58 5.34 -4.10
N GLY A 46 7.66 5.28 -3.32
CA GLY A 46 7.90 6.23 -2.23
C GLY A 46 7.27 5.89 -0.87
N CYS A 47 6.35 4.92 -0.76
CA CYS A 47 5.64 4.62 0.49
C CYS A 47 6.46 3.94 1.61
N GLY A 48 7.80 3.91 1.52
CA GLY A 48 8.67 3.41 2.60
C GLY A 48 9.07 1.92 2.56
N LYS A 49 8.58 1.11 1.61
CA LYS A 49 8.88 -0.34 1.52
C LYS A 49 10.37 -0.69 1.59
N THR A 50 11.17 -0.10 0.70
CA THR A 50 12.63 -0.34 0.64
C THR A 50 13.32 0.22 1.89
N THR A 51 12.83 1.31 2.46
CA THR A 51 13.34 1.87 3.73
C THR A 51 13.13 0.87 4.86
N THR A 52 11.92 0.31 5.01
CA THR A 52 11.62 -0.75 5.99
C THR A 52 12.50 -1.98 5.78
N LEU A 53 12.66 -2.45 4.54
CA LEU A 53 13.54 -3.57 4.22
C LEU A 53 15.01 -3.30 4.61
N ARG A 54 15.50 -2.08 4.36
CA ARG A 54 16.86 -1.65 4.73
C ARG A 54 17.05 -1.54 6.24
N MET A 55 16.02 -1.13 6.99
CA MET A 55 16.04 -1.15 8.45
C MET A 55 16.14 -2.58 8.98
N ILE A 56 15.42 -3.54 8.41
CA ILE A 56 15.55 -4.98 8.74
C ILE A 56 16.93 -5.51 8.40
N ALA A 57 17.51 -5.09 7.27
CA ALA A 57 18.86 -5.48 6.85
C ALA A 57 19.98 -4.80 7.66
N GLY A 58 19.68 -3.71 8.37
CA GLY A 58 20.64 -2.89 9.11
C GLY A 58 21.43 -1.88 8.27
N PHE A 59 21.01 -1.65 7.02
CA PHE A 59 21.57 -0.58 6.19
C PHE A 59 21.03 0.79 6.62
N GLU A 60 19.87 0.81 7.26
CA GLU A 60 19.28 1.97 7.92
C GLU A 60 19.04 1.65 9.40
N ILE A 61 19.19 2.65 10.25
CA ILE A 61 18.84 2.57 11.68
C ILE A 61 17.47 3.22 11.85
N PRO A 62 16.50 2.56 12.52
CA PRO A 62 15.21 3.18 12.84
C PRO A 62 15.40 4.39 13.75
N THR A 63 14.61 5.44 13.56
CA THR A 63 14.61 6.61 14.46
C THR A 63 13.90 6.29 15.78
N GLU A 64 12.92 5.40 15.73
CA GLU A 64 12.13 4.95 16.87
C GLU A 64 11.68 3.50 16.73
N GLY A 65 11.17 2.94 17.84
CA GLY A 65 10.72 1.57 17.89
C GLY A 65 11.85 0.54 17.99
N GLN A 66 11.49 -0.72 17.74
CA GLN A 66 12.39 -1.85 17.93
C GLN A 66 12.18 -2.93 16.86
N ILE A 67 13.28 -3.46 16.34
CA ILE A 67 13.32 -4.64 15.47
C ILE A 67 13.96 -5.78 16.26
N THR A 68 13.21 -6.85 16.48
CA THR A 68 13.72 -8.05 17.17
C THR A 68 13.79 -9.24 16.22
N LEU A 69 14.85 -10.03 16.34
CA LEU A 69 15.03 -11.30 15.65
C LEU A 69 15.03 -12.42 16.71
N LYS A 70 14.02 -13.30 16.67
CA LYS A 70 13.83 -14.36 17.67
C LYS A 70 13.81 -13.85 19.12
N GLY A 71 13.29 -12.65 19.31
CA GLY A 71 13.22 -11.97 20.60
C GLY A 71 14.50 -11.23 21.02
N GLU A 72 15.59 -11.30 20.24
CA GLU A 72 16.79 -10.49 20.48
C GLU A 72 16.71 -9.20 19.67
N ASP A 73 16.97 -8.05 20.31
CA ASP A 73 17.00 -6.76 19.64
C ASP A 73 18.16 -6.65 18.66
N ILE A 74 17.85 -6.36 17.40
CA ILE A 74 18.83 -6.17 16.32
C ILE A 74 18.85 -4.75 15.77
N SER A 75 18.07 -3.82 16.33
CA SER A 75 17.80 -2.49 15.76
C SER A 75 19.09 -1.71 15.45
N ASN A 76 20.08 -1.80 16.34
CA ASN A 76 21.37 -1.11 16.23
C ASN A 76 22.51 -1.98 15.67
N LEU A 77 22.24 -3.25 15.32
CA LEU A 77 23.27 -4.13 14.77
C LEU A 77 23.57 -3.76 13.31
N PRO A 78 24.84 -3.68 12.90
CA PRO A 78 25.19 -3.46 11.51
C PRO A 78 24.90 -4.70 10.65
N PRO A 79 24.80 -4.57 9.31
CA PRO A 79 24.36 -5.65 8.43
C PRO A 79 25.18 -6.94 8.54
N TYR A 80 26.50 -6.82 8.75
CA TYR A 80 27.40 -7.97 8.80
C TYR A 80 27.29 -8.80 10.09
N GLU A 81 26.61 -8.29 11.13
CA GLU A 81 26.32 -9.01 12.37
C GLU A 81 24.93 -9.65 12.35
N ARG A 82 24.08 -9.27 11.39
CA ARG A 82 22.72 -9.83 11.26
C ARG A 82 22.78 -11.15 10.50
N PRO A 83 22.08 -12.21 10.96
CA PRO A 83 21.99 -13.50 10.26
C PRO A 83 20.96 -13.46 9.11
N ILE A 84 20.99 -12.38 8.33
CA ILE A 84 20.03 -12.02 7.27
C ILE A 84 20.83 -11.70 6.01
N ASN A 85 20.35 -12.14 4.85
CA ASN A 85 20.98 -11.82 3.57
C ASN A 85 20.00 -11.08 2.66
N THR A 86 20.51 -10.13 1.88
CA THR A 86 19.73 -9.30 0.97
C THR A 86 20.12 -9.53 -0.48
N VAL A 87 19.13 -9.64 -1.36
CA VAL A 87 19.28 -9.52 -2.82
C VAL A 87 18.74 -8.16 -3.22
N PHE A 88 19.60 -7.33 -3.81
CA PHE A 88 19.25 -5.99 -4.26
C PHE A 88 18.71 -5.99 -5.70
N GLN A 89 17.92 -4.97 -6.03
CA GLN A 89 17.31 -4.73 -7.35
C GLN A 89 18.31 -4.84 -8.50
N ARG A 90 19.49 -4.23 -8.38
CA ARG A 90 20.63 -4.54 -9.25
C ARG A 90 21.34 -5.72 -8.62
N TYR A 91 21.26 -6.91 -9.23
CA TYR A 91 21.77 -8.20 -8.75
C TYR A 91 23.19 -8.17 -8.12
N ALA A 92 23.96 -7.12 -8.37
CA ALA A 92 25.23 -6.79 -7.73
C ALA A 92 26.25 -7.93 -7.84
N LEU A 93 26.15 -8.71 -8.91
CA LEU A 93 27.09 -9.78 -9.23
C LEU A 93 28.46 -9.15 -9.54
N PHE A 94 29.53 -9.83 -9.15
CA PHE A 94 30.89 -9.39 -9.42
C PHE A 94 31.25 -9.79 -10.86
N PRO A 95 31.35 -8.83 -11.81
CA PRO A 95 31.51 -9.15 -13.23
C PRO A 95 32.89 -9.78 -13.53
N HIS A 96 33.88 -9.49 -12.70
CA HIS A 96 35.24 -10.02 -12.82
C HIS A 96 35.41 -11.44 -12.23
N LEU A 97 34.35 -12.02 -11.65
CA LEU A 97 34.36 -13.37 -11.08
C LEU A 97 33.47 -14.30 -11.91
N ASN A 98 33.84 -15.58 -11.99
CA ASN A 98 32.94 -16.61 -12.52
C ASN A 98 31.78 -16.88 -11.53
N ILE A 99 30.82 -17.69 -11.95
CA ILE A 99 29.64 -18.02 -11.14
C ILE A 99 30.00 -18.71 -9.83
N TYR A 100 30.92 -19.68 -9.84
CA TYR A 100 31.39 -20.33 -8.63
C TYR A 100 31.98 -19.33 -7.64
N ASP A 101 32.85 -18.43 -8.11
CA ASP A 101 33.52 -17.45 -7.27
C ASP A 101 32.57 -16.37 -6.75
N ASN A 102 31.54 -16.01 -7.53
CA ASN A 102 30.44 -15.16 -7.07
C ASN A 102 29.70 -15.77 -5.88
N ILE A 103 29.28 -17.03 -6.01
CA ILE A 103 28.53 -17.74 -4.95
C ILE A 103 29.45 -18.03 -3.76
N ALA A 104 30.68 -18.51 -4.00
CA ALA A 104 31.62 -18.89 -2.95
C ALA A 104 32.18 -17.69 -2.14
N PHE A 105 32.02 -16.46 -2.63
CA PHE A 105 32.64 -15.27 -2.05
C PHE A 105 32.40 -15.15 -0.53
N GLY A 106 31.14 -15.19 -0.10
CA GLY A 106 30.78 -15.11 1.33
C GLY A 106 31.35 -16.25 2.17
N LEU A 107 31.36 -17.48 1.62
CA LEU A 107 31.92 -18.65 2.29
C LEU A 107 33.43 -18.56 2.48
N LYS A 108 34.16 -17.93 1.55
CA LYS A 108 35.63 -17.75 1.66
C LYS A 108 36.04 -16.80 2.79
N LEU A 109 35.13 -15.90 3.18
CA LEU A 109 35.30 -14.95 4.28
C LEU A 109 34.81 -15.51 5.62
N LYS A 110 33.86 -16.45 5.60
CA LYS A 110 33.28 -17.07 6.79
C LYS A 110 34.32 -17.86 7.58
N THR A 111 34.36 -17.63 8.89
CA THR A 111 35.19 -18.38 9.85
C THR A 111 34.30 -19.08 10.86
N ASN A 112 34.55 -20.37 11.09
CA ASN A 112 33.83 -21.18 12.07
C ASN A 112 34.70 -21.38 13.31
N GLU A 113 34.08 -21.43 14.48
CA GLU A 113 34.75 -21.83 15.72
C GLU A 113 34.83 -23.35 15.80
N VAL A 114 36.04 -23.89 15.64
CA VAL A 114 36.30 -25.33 15.73
C VAL A 114 36.93 -25.63 17.08
N THR A 115 36.30 -26.55 17.81
CA THR A 115 36.74 -26.97 19.13
C THR A 115 37.47 -28.30 19.04
N TYR A 116 38.73 -28.29 19.43
CA TYR A 116 39.62 -29.44 19.41
C TYR A 116 39.91 -29.90 20.84
N LYS A 117 39.90 -31.22 21.06
CA LYS A 117 40.43 -31.82 22.28
C LYS A 117 41.87 -32.26 22.02
N LYS A 118 42.83 -31.64 22.70
CA LYS A 118 44.24 -32.05 22.64
C LYS A 118 44.47 -33.38 23.36
N ASP A 119 45.57 -34.05 23.02
CA ASP A 119 46.00 -35.32 23.63
C ASP A 119 46.19 -35.22 25.16
N ASN A 120 46.46 -34.03 25.68
CA ASN A 120 46.55 -33.74 27.12
C ASN A 120 45.19 -33.43 27.79
N GLY A 121 44.07 -33.67 27.08
CA GLY A 121 42.72 -33.42 27.56
C GLY A 121 42.26 -31.95 27.48
N LYS A 122 43.12 -31.02 27.08
CA LYS A 122 42.79 -29.58 27.01
C LYS A 122 41.91 -29.28 25.80
N ILE A 123 40.77 -28.63 26.04
CA ILE A 123 39.86 -28.15 24.99
C ILE A 123 40.36 -26.79 24.48
N ILE A 124 40.49 -26.62 23.17
CA ILE A 124 40.88 -25.37 22.53
C ILE A 124 39.89 -25.06 21.41
N THR A 125 39.33 -23.86 21.44
CA THR A 125 38.48 -23.32 20.37
C THR A 125 39.30 -22.35 19.54
N ARG A 126 39.28 -22.51 18.21
CA ARG A 126 39.95 -21.61 17.25
C ARG A 126 39.01 -21.27 16.10
N LYS A 127 39.14 -20.06 15.57
CA LYS A 127 38.46 -19.63 14.35
C LYS A 127 39.23 -20.15 13.14
N GLU A 128 38.57 -20.96 12.31
CA GLU A 128 39.14 -21.53 11.09
C GLU A 128 38.24 -21.25 9.89
N LYS A 129 38.84 -21.10 8.71
CA LYS A 129 38.10 -20.93 7.46
C LYS A 129 37.49 -22.26 7.04
N LEU A 130 36.37 -22.19 6.31
CA LEU A 130 35.79 -23.34 5.64
C LEU A 130 36.81 -24.00 4.70
N SER A 131 36.87 -25.33 4.71
CA SER A 131 37.69 -26.07 3.75
C SER A 131 37.12 -25.94 2.34
N LYS A 132 37.99 -26.03 1.32
CA LYS A 132 37.56 -25.98 -0.09
C LYS A 132 36.45 -27.01 -0.40
N LYS A 133 36.54 -28.21 0.18
CA LYS A 133 35.56 -29.28 0.00
C LYS A 133 34.18 -28.91 0.55
N GLU A 134 34.12 -28.20 1.68
CA GLU A 134 32.85 -27.71 2.24
C GLU A 134 32.25 -26.59 1.38
N ILE A 135 33.10 -25.68 0.89
CA ILE A 135 32.69 -24.62 -0.05
C ILE A 135 32.10 -25.25 -1.32
N ASP A 136 32.82 -26.19 -1.95
CA ASP A 136 32.37 -26.88 -3.16
C ASP A 136 31.01 -27.55 -2.96
N LYS A 137 30.81 -28.22 -1.81
CA LYS A 137 29.53 -28.87 -1.48
C LYS A 137 28.40 -27.86 -1.36
N LYS A 138 28.63 -26.73 -0.68
CA LYS A 138 27.61 -25.68 -0.48
C LYS A 138 27.28 -24.95 -1.78
N VAL A 139 28.28 -24.61 -2.59
CA VAL A 139 28.09 -23.97 -3.91
C VAL A 139 27.30 -24.90 -4.83
N LYS A 140 27.67 -26.19 -4.89
CA LYS A 140 26.94 -27.17 -5.69
C LYS A 140 25.47 -27.26 -5.27
N ARG A 141 25.20 -27.37 -3.97
CA ARG A 141 23.83 -27.38 -3.44
C ARG A 141 23.06 -26.10 -3.79
N ALA A 142 23.69 -24.93 -3.70
CA ALA A 142 23.04 -23.67 -4.07
C ALA A 142 22.68 -23.63 -5.55
N LEU A 143 23.56 -24.12 -6.43
CA LEU A 143 23.28 -24.24 -7.87
C LEU A 143 22.17 -25.25 -8.18
N GLU A 144 22.11 -26.37 -7.44
CA GLU A 144 21.01 -27.36 -7.53
C GLU A 144 19.66 -26.77 -7.08
N ILE A 145 19.65 -25.81 -6.13
CA ILE A 145 18.41 -25.17 -5.68
C ILE A 145 17.86 -24.20 -6.73
N VAL A 146 18.75 -23.54 -7.46
CA VAL A 146 18.37 -22.55 -8.49
C VAL A 146 18.36 -23.15 -9.91
N ASP A 147 18.51 -24.47 -10.03
CA ASP A 147 18.54 -25.25 -11.28
C ASP A 147 19.56 -24.75 -12.32
N LEU A 148 20.79 -24.45 -11.87
CA LEU A 148 21.91 -23.99 -12.70
C LEU A 148 23.16 -24.86 -12.53
N GLU A 149 23.01 -26.17 -12.33
CA GLU A 149 24.15 -27.09 -12.28
C GLU A 149 24.97 -27.04 -13.58
N GLY A 150 26.30 -27.10 -13.47
CA GLY A 150 27.19 -27.03 -14.64
C GLY A 150 27.54 -25.61 -15.10
N PHE A 151 26.99 -24.57 -14.47
CA PHE A 151 27.28 -23.18 -14.80
C PHE A 151 28.50 -22.63 -14.05
N GLU A 152 29.12 -23.38 -13.14
CA GLU A 152 30.14 -22.94 -12.18
C GLU A 152 31.25 -22.08 -12.80
N LYS A 153 31.70 -22.43 -14.02
CA LYS A 153 32.84 -21.80 -14.68
C LYS A 153 32.46 -20.68 -15.65
N ARG A 154 31.18 -20.41 -15.87
CA ARG A 154 30.74 -19.37 -16.81
C ARG A 154 30.97 -17.96 -16.24
N SER A 155 31.09 -16.99 -17.14
CA SER A 155 31.09 -15.56 -16.78
C SER A 155 29.65 -15.07 -16.58
N VAL A 156 29.48 -14.10 -15.68
CA VAL A 156 28.19 -13.43 -15.44
C VAL A 156 27.64 -12.79 -16.71
N ASP A 157 28.51 -12.21 -17.54
CA ASP A 157 28.12 -11.51 -18.78
C ASP A 157 27.50 -12.42 -19.85
N THR A 158 27.58 -13.75 -19.67
CA THR A 158 27.01 -14.74 -20.61
C THR A 158 25.61 -15.21 -20.21
N LEU A 159 25.08 -14.71 -19.10
CA LEU A 159 23.80 -15.12 -18.52
C LEU A 159 22.66 -14.20 -18.94
N SER A 160 21.47 -14.77 -19.14
CA SER A 160 20.23 -13.99 -19.23
C SER A 160 19.88 -13.31 -17.90
N GLY A 161 18.99 -12.31 -17.90
CA GLY A 161 18.58 -11.60 -16.68
C GLY A 161 18.07 -12.53 -15.57
N GLY A 162 17.18 -13.47 -15.90
CA GLY A 162 16.67 -14.46 -14.95
C GLY A 162 17.75 -15.42 -14.44
N GLN A 163 18.72 -15.79 -15.28
CA GLN A 163 19.88 -16.57 -14.83
C GLN A 163 20.76 -15.77 -13.88
N GLN A 164 21.00 -14.48 -14.14
CA GLN A 164 21.73 -13.60 -13.22
C GLN A 164 21.01 -13.49 -11.87
N GLN A 165 19.69 -13.34 -11.89
CA GLN A 165 18.88 -13.32 -10.67
C GLN A 165 19.02 -14.61 -9.86
N ARG A 166 18.90 -15.78 -10.51
CA ARG A 166 19.13 -17.08 -9.87
C ARG A 166 20.52 -17.19 -9.24
N ILE A 167 21.56 -16.68 -9.90
CA ILE A 167 22.91 -16.64 -9.31
C ILE A 167 22.97 -15.68 -8.11
N ALA A 168 22.27 -14.54 -8.15
CA ALA A 168 22.20 -13.62 -7.01
C ALA A 168 21.49 -14.26 -5.80
N ILE A 169 20.40 -14.98 -6.04
CA ILE A 169 19.70 -15.77 -5.02
C ILE A 169 20.61 -16.88 -4.50
N ALA A 170 21.26 -17.64 -5.38
CA ALA A 170 22.22 -18.69 -5.01
C ALA A 170 23.32 -18.14 -4.08
N ARG A 171 23.88 -16.98 -4.42
CA ARG A 171 24.87 -16.28 -3.59
C ARG A 171 24.31 -15.86 -2.23
N ALA A 172 23.05 -15.47 -2.16
CA ALA A 172 22.42 -15.11 -0.88
C ALA A 172 22.14 -16.35 -0.02
N ILE A 173 21.64 -17.44 -0.59
CA ILE A 173 21.24 -18.65 0.17
C ILE A 173 22.42 -19.54 0.56
N VAL A 174 23.57 -19.44 -0.11
CA VAL A 174 24.74 -20.32 0.15
C VAL A 174 25.25 -20.22 1.58
N ASN A 175 25.05 -19.07 2.23
CA ASN A 175 25.42 -18.81 3.62
C ASN A 175 24.43 -19.44 4.63
N GLU A 176 23.35 -20.05 4.14
CA GLU A 176 22.23 -20.64 4.90
C GLU A 176 21.60 -19.61 5.85
N PRO A 177 21.10 -18.46 5.33
CA PRO A 177 20.46 -17.44 6.15
C PRO A 177 19.12 -17.94 6.71
N GLN A 178 18.65 -17.29 7.77
CA GLN A 178 17.33 -17.61 8.35
C GLN A 178 16.21 -16.77 7.71
N ILE A 179 16.57 -15.60 7.18
CA ILE A 179 15.71 -14.67 6.47
C ILE A 179 16.43 -14.25 5.19
N LEU A 180 15.71 -14.29 4.07
CA LEU A 180 16.14 -13.73 2.80
C LEU A 180 15.31 -12.48 2.50
N LEU A 181 15.98 -11.35 2.30
CA LEU A 181 15.38 -10.08 1.90
C LEU A 181 15.52 -9.89 0.39
N LEU A 182 14.45 -9.51 -0.28
CA LEU A 182 14.38 -9.38 -1.73
C LEU A 182 13.81 -7.99 -2.07
N ASP A 183 14.65 -7.09 -2.61
CA ASP A 183 14.28 -5.71 -2.95
C ASP A 183 14.02 -5.60 -4.46
N GLU A 184 12.75 -5.63 -4.87
CA GLU A 184 12.30 -5.60 -6.28
C GLU A 184 13.12 -6.49 -7.24
N PRO A 185 13.35 -7.77 -6.92
CA PRO A 185 14.31 -8.60 -7.66
C PRO A 185 13.83 -8.93 -9.09
N LEU A 186 12.56 -8.71 -9.41
CA LEU A 186 11.94 -9.00 -10.70
C LEU A 186 11.72 -7.76 -11.59
N GLY A 187 11.94 -6.55 -11.08
CA GLY A 187 11.60 -5.30 -11.78
C GLY A 187 12.35 -5.09 -13.10
N ALA A 188 13.54 -5.70 -13.26
CA ALA A 188 14.35 -5.58 -14.48
C ALA A 188 14.05 -6.63 -15.57
N LEU A 189 13.12 -7.56 -15.33
CA LEU A 189 12.79 -8.65 -16.25
C LEU A 189 11.60 -8.30 -17.16
N ASP A 190 11.58 -8.85 -18.37
CA ASP A 190 10.40 -8.80 -19.24
C ASP A 190 9.26 -9.66 -18.68
N LEU A 191 8.03 -9.43 -19.15
CA LEU A 191 6.81 -10.06 -18.63
C LEU A 191 6.87 -11.59 -18.62
N LYS A 192 7.41 -12.23 -19.67
CA LYS A 192 7.45 -13.69 -19.75
C LYS A 192 8.44 -14.25 -18.73
N MET A 193 9.64 -13.67 -18.69
CA MET A 193 10.66 -14.07 -17.73
C MET A 193 10.22 -13.79 -16.28
N ARG A 194 9.49 -12.70 -16.05
CA ARG A 194 8.93 -12.36 -14.73
C ARG A 194 7.98 -13.44 -14.24
N LYS A 195 6.98 -13.85 -15.03
CA LYS A 195 6.03 -14.91 -14.65
C LYS A 195 6.71 -16.25 -14.39
N GLU A 196 7.69 -16.62 -15.24
CA GLU A 196 8.48 -17.83 -15.02
C GLU A 196 9.25 -17.76 -13.68
N MET A 197 9.90 -16.63 -13.40
CA MET A 197 10.68 -16.44 -12.18
C MET A 197 9.81 -16.34 -10.91
N GLN A 198 8.57 -15.84 -10.98
CA GLN A 198 7.63 -15.83 -9.84
C GLN A 198 7.35 -17.26 -9.34
N ILE A 199 6.98 -18.16 -10.27
CA ILE A 199 6.70 -19.56 -9.98
C ILE A 199 7.93 -20.23 -9.35
N GLU A 200 9.11 -19.93 -9.89
CA GLU A 200 10.36 -20.50 -9.40
C GLU A 200 10.79 -19.95 -8.05
N LEU A 201 10.56 -18.66 -7.77
CA LEU A 201 10.78 -18.06 -6.45
C LEU A 201 9.91 -18.74 -5.40
N LYS A 202 8.62 -18.98 -5.70
CA LYS A 202 7.72 -19.73 -4.82
C LYS A 202 8.21 -21.16 -4.60
N ALA A 203 8.58 -21.88 -5.66
CA ALA A 203 9.13 -23.23 -5.54
C ALA A 203 10.46 -23.27 -4.76
N MET A 204 11.34 -22.28 -4.94
CA MET A 204 12.57 -22.14 -4.17
C MET A 204 12.28 -21.90 -2.69
N HIS A 205 11.31 -21.03 -2.35
CA HIS A 205 10.87 -20.80 -0.99
C HIS A 205 10.40 -22.10 -0.32
N GLU A 206 9.53 -22.86 -0.99
CA GLU A 206 9.04 -24.16 -0.49
C GLU A 206 10.18 -25.18 -0.29
N ARG A 207 11.14 -25.25 -1.22
CA ARG A 207 12.32 -26.14 -1.11
C ARG A 207 13.25 -25.75 0.04
N LEU A 208 13.38 -24.46 0.33
CA LEU A 208 14.30 -23.93 1.35
C LEU A 208 13.71 -23.94 2.76
N GLY A 209 12.43 -23.60 2.90
CA GLY A 209 11.74 -23.46 4.20
C GLY A 209 12.33 -22.37 5.11
N ILE A 210 12.97 -21.36 4.51
CA ILE A 210 13.46 -20.16 5.20
C ILE A 210 12.47 -19.01 4.96
N THR A 211 12.51 -17.99 5.81
CA THR A 211 11.59 -16.85 5.71
C THR A 211 11.99 -15.91 4.58
N PHE A 212 11.03 -15.46 3.77
CA PHE A 212 11.26 -14.48 2.71
C PHE A 212 10.55 -13.17 3.08
N ILE A 213 11.24 -12.05 2.92
CA ILE A 213 10.63 -10.71 2.94
C ILE A 213 10.93 -10.06 1.60
N TYR A 214 9.86 -9.82 0.84
CA TYR A 214 9.88 -9.39 -0.54
C TYR A 214 9.30 -7.99 -0.66
N VAL A 215 9.88 -7.14 -1.49
CA VAL A 215 9.37 -5.80 -1.79
C VAL A 215 9.07 -5.73 -3.27
N THR A 216 7.87 -5.25 -3.60
CA THR A 216 7.48 -4.98 -4.98
C THR A 216 6.43 -3.88 -5.06
N HIS A 217 6.26 -3.35 -6.26
CA HIS A 217 5.12 -2.51 -6.64
C HIS A 217 4.14 -3.26 -7.55
N ASP A 218 4.45 -4.50 -7.93
CA ASP A 218 3.61 -5.33 -8.81
C ASP A 218 2.64 -6.18 -7.96
N GLN A 219 1.34 -5.98 -8.20
CA GLN A 219 0.27 -6.66 -7.46
C GLN A 219 0.21 -8.17 -7.77
N GLU A 220 0.44 -8.56 -9.03
CA GLU A 220 0.40 -9.97 -9.46
C GLU A 220 1.49 -10.77 -8.74
N GLU A 221 2.67 -10.17 -8.55
CA GLU A 221 3.76 -10.74 -7.75
C GLU A 221 3.34 -11.02 -6.31
N ALA A 222 2.74 -10.02 -5.65
CA ALA A 222 2.33 -10.12 -4.26
C ALA A 222 1.22 -11.16 -4.06
N LEU A 223 0.20 -11.15 -4.92
CA LEU A 223 -0.95 -12.06 -4.83
C LEU A 223 -0.56 -13.52 -5.12
N THR A 224 0.41 -13.76 -6.02
CA THR A 224 0.77 -15.11 -6.45
C THR A 224 1.72 -15.84 -5.49
N MET A 225 2.67 -15.11 -4.90
CA MET A 225 3.80 -15.73 -4.17
C MET A 225 3.65 -15.71 -2.66
N SER A 226 2.90 -14.77 -2.10
CA SER A 226 2.96 -14.44 -0.68
C SER A 226 2.04 -15.32 0.18
N ASP A 227 2.50 -15.64 1.38
CA ASP A 227 1.63 -16.13 2.46
C ASP A 227 0.92 -14.95 3.16
N LYS A 228 1.61 -13.79 3.20
CA LYS A 228 1.13 -12.55 3.83
C LYS A 228 1.58 -11.34 3.02
N ILE A 229 0.68 -10.38 2.82
CA ILE A 229 0.94 -9.10 2.17
C ILE A 229 0.78 -7.99 3.21
N VAL A 230 1.69 -7.02 3.17
CA VAL A 230 1.63 -5.76 3.90
C VAL A 230 1.44 -4.66 2.87
N VAL A 231 0.23 -4.12 2.77
CA VAL A 231 -0.09 -2.99 1.89
C VAL A 231 0.30 -1.71 2.61
N MET A 232 1.10 -0.86 1.97
CA MET A 232 1.62 0.38 2.52
C MET A 232 1.25 1.58 1.65
N SER A 233 0.90 2.69 2.29
CA SER A 233 0.75 4.01 1.67
C SER A 233 1.29 5.06 2.63
N ASP A 234 2.00 6.06 2.11
CA ASP A 234 2.57 7.18 2.88
C ASP A 234 3.31 6.78 4.16
N GLY A 235 4.12 5.71 4.09
CA GLY A 235 4.90 5.24 5.24
C GLY A 235 4.09 4.48 6.30
N VAL A 236 2.77 4.35 6.12
CA VAL A 236 1.84 3.69 7.04
C VAL A 236 1.35 2.37 6.44
N ILE A 237 1.12 1.37 7.31
CA ILE A 237 0.49 0.11 6.93
C ILE A 237 -1.02 0.34 6.79
N GLN A 238 -1.54 0.08 5.59
CA GLN A 238 -2.97 0.19 5.28
C GLN A 238 -3.71 -1.10 5.63
N GLN A 239 -3.12 -2.25 5.32
CA GLN A 239 -3.68 -3.56 5.63
C GLN A 239 -2.59 -4.64 5.66
N ILE A 240 -2.77 -5.62 6.55
CA ILE A 240 -1.99 -6.85 6.58
C ILE A 240 -2.97 -8.02 6.46
N GLY A 241 -2.72 -8.93 5.52
CA GLY A 241 -3.58 -10.09 5.30
C GLY A 241 -2.97 -11.10 4.35
N THR A 242 -3.66 -12.21 4.17
CA THR A 242 -3.40 -13.16 3.08
C THR A 242 -3.77 -12.53 1.73
N PRO A 243 -3.24 -13.03 0.59
CA PRO A 243 -3.64 -12.55 -0.73
C PRO A 243 -5.17 -12.48 -0.95
N GLU A 244 -5.90 -13.51 -0.50
CA GLU A 244 -7.36 -13.56 -0.64
C GLU A 244 -8.06 -12.51 0.24
N GLU A 245 -7.61 -12.31 1.49
CA GLU A 245 -8.15 -11.27 2.38
C GLU A 245 -7.88 -9.86 1.83
N ILE A 246 -6.69 -9.60 1.27
CA ILE A 246 -6.38 -8.30 0.66
C ILE A 246 -7.26 -8.03 -0.56
N TYR A 247 -7.52 -9.05 -1.39
CA TYR A 247 -8.30 -8.90 -2.61
C TYR A 247 -9.80 -8.80 -2.35
N ASN A 248 -10.35 -9.72 -1.55
CA ASN A 248 -11.79 -9.87 -1.34
C ASN A 248 -12.32 -9.00 -0.19
N GLU A 249 -11.51 -8.71 0.83
CA GLU A 249 -11.92 -7.98 2.03
C GLU A 249 -11.03 -6.75 2.29
N PRO A 250 -10.94 -5.78 1.35
CA PRO A 250 -10.14 -4.58 1.54
C PRO A 250 -10.65 -3.75 2.73
N LYS A 251 -9.74 -3.26 3.59
CA LYS A 251 -10.08 -2.52 4.82
C LYS A 251 -10.44 -1.05 4.58
N ASN A 252 -10.03 -0.48 3.45
CA ASN A 252 -10.33 0.89 3.06
C ASN A 252 -10.35 1.02 1.53
N ALA A 253 -10.91 2.12 1.01
CA ALA A 253 -11.00 2.37 -0.43
C ALA A 253 -9.64 2.38 -1.12
N PHE A 254 -8.58 2.86 -0.46
CA PHE A 254 -7.24 2.82 -1.03
C PHE A 254 -6.81 1.38 -1.33
N VAL A 255 -6.98 0.42 -0.41
CA VAL A 255 -6.62 -0.98 -0.69
C VAL A 255 -7.53 -1.59 -1.77
N ALA A 256 -8.81 -1.23 -1.79
CA ALA A 256 -9.76 -1.71 -2.81
C ALA A 256 -9.41 -1.25 -4.22
N ASP A 257 -9.00 0.02 -4.36
CA ASP A 257 -8.59 0.65 -5.62
C ASP A 257 -7.17 0.23 -6.04
N PHE A 258 -6.26 0.16 -5.06
CA PHE A 258 -4.86 -0.14 -5.31
C PHE A 258 -4.59 -1.62 -5.61
N ILE A 259 -5.50 -2.55 -5.28
CA ILE A 259 -5.31 -3.99 -5.53
C ILE A 259 -6.38 -4.49 -6.48
N GLY A 260 -5.98 -4.84 -7.71
CA GLY A 260 -6.90 -5.22 -8.78
C GLY A 260 -7.69 -4.02 -9.30
N GLU A 261 -8.65 -4.28 -10.18
CA GLU A 261 -9.64 -3.29 -10.57
C GLU A 261 -10.88 -3.43 -9.67
N SER A 262 -11.52 -2.31 -9.34
CA SER A 262 -12.71 -2.27 -8.49
C SER A 262 -13.71 -1.27 -9.05
N ASN A 263 -14.99 -1.61 -8.97
CA ASN A 263 -16.03 -0.61 -8.96
C ASN A 263 -16.24 -0.17 -7.51
N ILE A 264 -16.07 1.12 -7.23
CA ILE A 264 -16.29 1.69 -5.90
C ILE A 264 -17.43 2.70 -6.04
N PHE A 265 -18.46 2.58 -5.20
CA PHE A 265 -19.64 3.46 -5.24
C PHE A 265 -19.95 4.02 -3.86
N ASN A 266 -20.53 5.21 -3.83
CA ASN A 266 -21.19 5.69 -2.62
C ASN A 266 -22.48 4.91 -2.38
N GLY A 267 -22.64 4.40 -1.16
CA GLY A 267 -23.80 3.64 -0.76
C GLY A 267 -24.35 4.02 0.61
N LYS A 268 -25.56 3.53 0.88
CA LYS A 268 -26.23 3.71 2.17
C LYS A 268 -26.93 2.43 2.59
N VAL A 269 -26.72 2.02 3.84
CA VAL A 269 -27.40 0.86 4.42
C VAL A 269 -28.87 1.20 4.64
N THR A 270 -29.78 0.47 3.99
CA THR A 270 -31.23 0.76 4.01
C THR A 270 -32.00 -0.15 4.97
N ASP A 271 -31.53 -1.38 5.14
CA ASP A 271 -32.07 -2.37 6.08
C ASP A 271 -30.94 -3.35 6.46
N LYS A 272 -31.24 -4.31 7.33
CA LYS A 272 -30.31 -5.39 7.67
C LYS A 272 -29.87 -6.13 6.41
N LEU A 273 -28.55 -6.23 6.20
CA LEU A 273 -27.95 -6.89 5.03
C LEU A 273 -28.45 -6.33 3.69
N GLN A 274 -28.80 -5.03 3.66
CA GLN A 274 -29.23 -4.34 2.45
C GLN A 274 -28.55 -2.99 2.32
N VAL A 275 -28.03 -2.74 1.13
CA VAL A 275 -27.35 -1.50 0.76
C VAL A 275 -27.98 -0.93 -0.51
N GLN A 276 -28.11 0.39 -0.57
CA GLN A 276 -28.51 1.12 -1.76
C GLN A 276 -27.29 1.82 -2.38
N PHE A 277 -27.06 1.60 -3.67
CA PHE A 277 -26.07 2.29 -4.50
C PHE A 277 -26.54 2.23 -5.97
N CYS A 278 -26.04 3.13 -6.84
CA CYS A 278 -26.49 3.24 -8.24
C CYS A 278 -28.03 3.23 -8.40
N ASP A 279 -28.73 3.94 -7.52
CA ASP A 279 -30.20 4.01 -7.41
C ASP A 279 -30.95 2.68 -7.19
N HIS A 280 -30.24 1.59 -6.89
CA HIS A 280 -30.82 0.26 -6.68
C HIS A 280 -30.46 -0.29 -5.30
N THR A 281 -31.32 -1.17 -4.75
CA THR A 281 -31.10 -1.83 -3.46
C THR A 281 -30.66 -3.27 -3.69
N PHE A 282 -29.53 -3.62 -3.11
CA PHE A 282 -28.93 -4.95 -3.19
C PHE A 282 -28.91 -5.60 -1.82
N THR A 283 -28.95 -6.94 -1.80
CA THR A 283 -28.67 -7.73 -0.59
C THR A 283 -27.17 -7.97 -0.52
N CYS A 284 -26.57 -7.80 0.66
CA CYS A 284 -25.15 -8.04 0.92
C CYS A 284 -24.99 -8.96 2.16
N VAL A 285 -23.74 -9.26 2.54
CA VAL A 285 -23.45 -10.07 3.73
C VAL A 285 -22.91 -9.28 4.93
N ASP A 286 -22.52 -8.03 4.72
CA ASP A 286 -22.01 -7.16 5.77
C ASP A 286 -23.13 -6.52 6.60
N ASP A 287 -23.08 -6.71 7.93
CA ASP A 287 -24.09 -6.22 8.87
C ASP A 287 -23.65 -4.89 9.49
N PHE A 288 -24.04 -3.79 8.84
CA PHE A 288 -23.86 -2.42 9.32
C PHE A 288 -25.17 -1.82 9.86
N HIS A 289 -25.05 -0.75 10.64
CA HIS A 289 -26.22 -0.04 11.15
C HIS A 289 -27.03 0.63 10.03
N ILE A 290 -28.36 0.56 10.13
CA ILE A 290 -29.26 1.20 9.17
C ILE A 290 -29.01 2.71 9.15
N GLY A 291 -28.84 3.25 7.96
CA GLY A 291 -28.56 4.67 7.72
C GLY A 291 -27.07 5.02 7.62
N THR A 292 -26.17 4.09 7.94
CA THR A 292 -24.73 4.27 7.76
C THR A 292 -24.41 4.51 6.28
N LYS A 293 -23.58 5.54 6.01
CA LYS A 293 -22.99 5.78 4.70
C LYS A 293 -21.78 4.86 4.56
N VAL A 294 -21.68 4.19 3.42
CA VAL A 294 -20.64 3.19 3.14
C VAL A 294 -20.09 3.42 1.75
N GLU A 295 -18.87 2.96 1.53
CA GLU A 295 -18.36 2.72 0.19
C GLU A 295 -18.66 1.26 -0.16
N VAL A 296 -19.23 1.04 -1.34
CA VAL A 296 -19.56 -0.28 -1.86
C VAL A 296 -18.49 -0.65 -2.86
N VAL A 297 -17.82 -1.79 -2.64
CA VAL A 297 -16.80 -2.31 -3.54
C VAL A 297 -17.33 -3.57 -4.22
N VAL A 298 -17.28 -3.59 -5.55
CA VAL A 298 -17.65 -4.75 -6.38
C VAL A 298 -16.59 -4.97 -7.46
N ARG A 299 -16.03 -6.18 -7.52
CA ARG A 299 -15.03 -6.52 -8.55
C ARG A 299 -15.68 -6.65 -9.93
N PRO A 300 -15.06 -6.14 -11.01
CA PRO A 300 -15.64 -6.24 -12.35
C PRO A 300 -15.97 -7.68 -12.80
N GLU A 301 -15.18 -8.66 -12.38
CA GLU A 301 -15.40 -10.08 -12.70
C GLU A 301 -16.55 -10.74 -11.92
N ASP A 302 -17.01 -10.13 -10.83
CA ASP A 302 -18.13 -10.63 -10.02
C ASP A 302 -19.49 -10.18 -10.55
N ILE A 303 -19.51 -9.25 -11.53
CA ILE A 303 -20.72 -8.75 -12.15
C ILE A 303 -21.14 -9.66 -13.31
N VAL A 304 -22.31 -10.28 -13.20
CA VAL A 304 -22.82 -11.22 -14.19
C VAL A 304 -23.81 -10.53 -15.13
N MET A 305 -23.50 -10.50 -16.42
CA MET A 305 -24.44 -10.03 -17.44
C MET A 305 -25.58 -11.03 -17.67
N LYS A 306 -26.80 -10.48 -17.80
CA LYS A 306 -28.06 -11.19 -18.08
C LYS A 306 -28.81 -10.51 -19.23
N PRO A 307 -29.73 -11.23 -19.90
CA PRO A 307 -30.69 -10.59 -20.79
C PRO A 307 -31.52 -9.54 -20.05
N LYS A 308 -31.93 -8.49 -20.76
CA LYS A 308 -32.75 -7.41 -20.22
C LYS A 308 -33.98 -7.95 -19.46
N GLY A 309 -34.21 -7.42 -18.25
CA GLY A 309 -35.29 -7.79 -17.35
C GLY A 309 -35.10 -9.12 -16.59
N GLU A 310 -33.95 -9.80 -16.76
CA GLU A 310 -33.67 -11.07 -16.07
C GLU A 310 -32.68 -10.93 -14.89
N GLY A 311 -32.08 -9.75 -14.70
CA GLY A 311 -31.18 -9.46 -13.58
C GLY A 311 -31.73 -8.45 -12.57
N MET A 312 -30.87 -8.05 -11.62
CA MET A 312 -31.18 -7.09 -10.55
C MET A 312 -31.35 -5.65 -11.05
N MET A 313 -30.60 -5.25 -12.07
CA MET A 313 -30.59 -3.86 -12.60
C MET A 313 -30.42 -3.87 -14.12
N ASP A 314 -31.23 -3.08 -14.83
CA ASP A 314 -31.08 -2.83 -16.27
C ASP A 314 -30.09 -1.66 -16.48
N VAL A 315 -29.10 -1.86 -17.34
CA VAL A 315 -28.01 -0.91 -17.64
C VAL A 315 -27.78 -0.79 -19.15
N VAL A 316 -27.25 0.35 -19.59
CA VAL A 316 -26.94 0.59 -21.00
C VAL A 316 -25.46 0.37 -21.26
N VAL A 317 -25.11 -0.40 -22.29
CA VAL A 317 -23.71 -0.64 -22.66
C VAL A 317 -23.15 0.62 -23.32
N ASP A 318 -22.13 1.22 -22.71
CA ASP A 318 -21.44 2.40 -23.23
C ASP A 318 -20.20 2.03 -24.06
N SER A 319 -19.35 1.16 -23.52
CA SER A 319 -18.09 0.80 -24.15
C SER A 319 -17.81 -0.70 -24.05
N VAL A 320 -17.11 -1.24 -25.04
CA VAL A 320 -16.68 -2.65 -25.07
C VAL A 320 -15.28 -2.75 -25.65
N VAL A 321 -14.34 -3.24 -24.85
CA VAL A 321 -12.93 -3.39 -25.22
C VAL A 321 -12.48 -4.83 -25.01
N PHE A 322 -11.94 -5.47 -26.05
CA PHE A 322 -11.36 -6.80 -25.92
C PHE A 322 -9.94 -6.74 -25.34
N LYS A 323 -9.74 -7.22 -24.10
CA LYS A 323 -8.46 -7.25 -23.37
C LYS A 323 -7.73 -8.60 -23.48
N GLY A 324 -8.14 -9.45 -24.41
CA GLY A 324 -7.46 -10.71 -24.74
C GLY A 324 -8.12 -11.95 -24.13
N VAL A 325 -8.17 -12.05 -22.80
CA VAL A 325 -8.83 -13.18 -22.10
C VAL A 325 -10.29 -12.89 -21.72
N HIS A 326 -10.67 -11.62 -21.67
CA HIS A 326 -12.03 -11.13 -21.42
C HIS A 326 -12.30 -9.84 -22.23
N TYR A 327 -13.55 -9.42 -22.21
CA TYR A 327 -14.03 -8.09 -22.60
C TYR A 327 -14.19 -7.26 -21.34
N GLU A 328 -13.62 -6.07 -21.37
CA GLU A 328 -13.92 -4.98 -20.44
C GLU A 328 -15.10 -4.21 -21.02
N ILE A 329 -16.20 -4.19 -20.27
CA ILE A 329 -17.47 -3.62 -20.71
C ILE A 329 -17.87 -2.55 -19.70
N THR A 330 -17.91 -1.30 -20.15
CA THR A 330 -18.45 -0.20 -19.34
C THR A 330 -19.94 -0.09 -19.61
N VAL A 331 -20.75 -0.10 -18.55
CA VAL A 331 -22.19 0.10 -18.60
C VAL A 331 -22.60 1.28 -17.73
N LEU A 332 -23.70 1.93 -18.09
CA LEU A 332 -24.25 3.09 -17.39
C LEU A 332 -25.54 2.74 -16.67
N SER A 333 -25.64 3.18 -15.41
CA SER A 333 -26.86 3.24 -14.61
C SER A 333 -27.09 4.67 -14.13
N GLY A 334 -27.90 5.43 -14.88
CA GLY A 334 -27.97 6.88 -14.70
C GLY A 334 -26.64 7.51 -15.07
N ASP A 335 -26.05 8.26 -14.13
CA ASP A 335 -24.72 8.88 -14.28
C ASP A 335 -23.58 7.98 -13.77
N ASN A 336 -23.90 6.81 -13.20
CA ASN A 336 -22.88 5.89 -12.67
C ASN A 336 -22.35 4.96 -13.76
N GLU A 337 -21.04 4.94 -13.92
CA GLU A 337 -20.30 3.96 -14.70
C GLU A 337 -19.98 2.70 -13.89
N ILE A 338 -20.18 1.54 -14.52
CA ILE A 338 -19.88 0.23 -13.94
C ILE A 338 -19.05 -0.55 -14.95
N VAL A 339 -17.88 -1.03 -14.53
CA VAL A 339 -16.98 -1.85 -15.33
C VAL A 339 -17.25 -3.34 -15.06
N ILE A 340 -17.37 -4.11 -16.12
CA ILE A 340 -17.64 -5.56 -16.09
C ILE A 340 -16.55 -6.30 -16.86
N HIS A 341 -16.00 -7.36 -16.26
CA HIS A 341 -15.10 -8.30 -16.94
C HIS A 341 -15.85 -9.58 -17.33
N SER A 342 -16.03 -9.79 -18.64
CA SER A 342 -16.75 -10.98 -19.14
C SER A 342 -16.05 -11.66 -20.31
N ILE A 343 -16.15 -12.99 -20.38
CA ILE A 343 -15.76 -13.75 -21.57
C ILE A 343 -16.77 -13.62 -22.73
N TYR A 344 -17.97 -13.10 -22.44
CA TYR A 344 -19.02 -12.87 -23.43
C TYR A 344 -19.00 -11.42 -23.89
N ASN A 345 -19.25 -11.21 -25.17
CA ASN A 345 -19.29 -9.88 -25.76
C ASN A 345 -20.66 -9.21 -25.52
N ALA A 346 -20.67 -7.88 -25.51
CA ALA A 346 -21.88 -7.05 -25.54
C ALA A 346 -21.88 -6.14 -26.78
N VAL A 347 -23.01 -5.47 -27.03
CA VAL A 347 -23.15 -4.52 -28.14
C VAL A 347 -23.36 -3.13 -27.54
N VAL A 348 -22.52 -2.19 -27.92
CA VAL A 348 -22.64 -0.78 -27.50
C VAL A 348 -24.01 -0.22 -27.89
N GLY A 349 -24.66 0.44 -26.94
CA GLY A 349 -26.01 0.99 -27.05
C GLY A 349 -27.15 0.03 -26.69
N ASP A 350 -26.86 -1.28 -26.53
CA ASP A 350 -27.88 -2.23 -26.06
C ASP A 350 -28.14 -2.06 -24.56
N THR A 351 -29.35 -2.42 -24.14
CA THR A 351 -29.68 -2.58 -22.71
C THR A 351 -29.51 -4.03 -22.30
N ILE A 352 -28.74 -4.28 -21.26
CA ILE A 352 -28.59 -5.59 -20.61
C ILE A 352 -29.03 -5.48 -19.16
N SER A 353 -29.19 -6.61 -18.46
CA SER A 353 -29.29 -6.60 -17.00
C SER A 353 -28.01 -7.11 -16.36
N ILE A 354 -27.75 -6.71 -15.11
CA ILE A 354 -26.65 -7.24 -14.30
C ILE A 354 -27.17 -7.88 -13.02
N ASP A 355 -26.47 -8.93 -12.58
CA ASP A 355 -26.59 -9.55 -11.27
C ASP A 355 -25.25 -9.46 -10.53
N ILE A 356 -25.32 -9.27 -9.22
CA ILE A 356 -24.16 -9.29 -8.32
C ILE A 356 -24.48 -10.26 -7.20
N ASP A 357 -23.58 -11.20 -6.90
CA ASP A 357 -23.76 -12.09 -5.76
C ASP A 357 -23.64 -11.27 -4.45
N PRO A 358 -24.54 -11.46 -3.46
CA PRO A 358 -24.42 -10.80 -2.16
C PRO A 358 -23.05 -10.95 -1.47
N ASP A 359 -22.35 -12.07 -1.71
CA ASP A 359 -21.00 -12.32 -1.16
C ASP A 359 -19.92 -11.46 -1.86
N SER A 360 -20.21 -10.94 -3.05
CA SER A 360 -19.31 -10.08 -3.85
C SER A 360 -19.52 -8.58 -3.62
N ILE A 361 -20.46 -8.21 -2.74
CA ILE A 361 -20.72 -6.82 -2.35
C ILE A 361 -20.04 -6.57 -1.01
N HIS A 362 -18.87 -5.94 -1.05
CA HIS A 362 -18.10 -5.61 0.15
C HIS A 362 -18.38 -4.17 0.59
N LEU A 363 -18.70 -3.98 1.88
CA LEU A 363 -19.00 -2.68 2.46
C LEU A 363 -17.84 -2.16 3.31
N ILE A 364 -17.42 -0.94 3.03
CA ILE A 364 -16.42 -0.21 3.81
C ILE A 364 -17.12 0.97 4.48
N GLU A 365 -16.90 1.15 5.79
CA GLU A 365 -17.49 2.27 6.51
C GLU A 365 -16.88 3.59 6.02
N ASN A 366 -17.73 4.50 5.52
CA ASN A 366 -17.27 5.82 5.10
C ASN A 366 -17.38 6.81 6.26
N ASN A 367 -16.29 6.94 7.02
CA ASN A 367 -16.20 7.88 8.14
C ASN A 367 -15.76 9.30 7.72
N LEU A 368 -15.35 9.48 6.47
CA LEU A 368 -14.82 10.74 5.95
C LEU A 368 -15.95 11.59 5.37
N THR A 369 -16.69 12.25 6.27
CA THR A 369 -17.80 13.14 5.86
C THR A 369 -17.42 14.62 5.85
N THR A 370 -16.37 14.97 6.59
CA THR A 370 -15.85 16.33 6.76
C THR A 370 -14.33 16.32 6.81
N ASN A 371 -13.72 17.40 6.33
CA ASN A 371 -12.36 17.80 6.62
C ASN A 371 -12.39 18.68 7.88
N ASP A 372 -11.68 18.27 8.93
CA ASP A 372 -11.67 18.96 10.20
C ASP A 372 -10.28 19.49 10.53
N PHE A 373 -10.17 20.79 10.77
CA PHE A 373 -8.91 21.48 11.04
C PHE A 373 -9.00 22.37 12.29
N GLU A 374 -7.85 22.67 12.86
CA GLU A 374 -7.72 23.79 13.80
C GLU A 374 -7.34 25.05 13.02
N GLY A 375 -7.98 26.17 13.35
CA GLY A 375 -7.74 27.45 12.69
C GLY A 375 -7.68 28.61 13.65
N VAL A 376 -7.15 29.73 13.17
CA VAL A 376 -7.04 30.98 13.92
C VAL A 376 -7.68 32.11 13.11
N ILE A 377 -8.52 32.91 13.77
CA ILE A 377 -9.13 34.08 13.13
C ILE A 377 -8.05 35.16 12.95
N THR A 378 -7.71 35.51 11.72
CA THR A 378 -6.62 36.45 11.42
C THR A 378 -7.10 37.88 11.22
N LYS A 379 -8.20 38.07 10.48
CA LYS A 379 -8.84 39.37 10.18
C LYS A 379 -10.35 39.27 10.40
N HIS A 380 -11.07 40.39 10.26
CA HIS A 380 -12.49 40.51 10.63
C HIS A 380 -13.43 39.45 10.01
N ASN A 381 -13.04 38.78 8.93
CA ASN A 381 -13.82 37.73 8.26
C ASN A 381 -12.96 36.57 7.72
N THR A 382 -11.71 36.41 8.17
CA THR A 382 -10.81 35.38 7.64
C THR A 382 -10.29 34.46 8.72
N VAL A 383 -10.16 33.18 8.39
CA VAL A 383 -9.57 32.15 9.24
C VAL A 383 -8.40 31.53 8.50
N GLU A 384 -7.26 31.46 9.17
CA GLU A 384 -6.09 30.73 8.70
C GLU A 384 -6.14 29.31 9.25
N PHE A 385 -6.07 28.32 8.36
CA PHE A 385 -6.00 26.90 8.68
C PHE A 385 -5.42 26.13 7.50
N ALA A 386 -4.74 25.00 7.77
CA ALA A 386 -4.22 24.07 6.77
C ALA A 386 -3.49 24.76 5.59
N ASP A 387 -2.50 25.58 5.93
CA ASP A 387 -1.66 26.37 5.02
C ASP A 387 -2.38 27.39 4.14
N GLY A 388 -3.62 27.70 4.45
CA GLY A 388 -4.41 28.69 3.72
C GLY A 388 -5.08 29.73 4.59
N GLU A 389 -5.52 30.80 3.95
CA GLU A 389 -6.36 31.84 4.55
C GLU A 389 -7.67 31.93 3.76
N PHE A 390 -8.79 31.68 4.43
CA PHE A 390 -10.11 31.60 3.79
C PHE A 390 -11.08 32.63 4.37
N GLU A 391 -11.95 33.19 3.54
CA GLU A 391 -13.09 33.97 4.01
C GLU A 391 -14.11 33.07 4.70
N CYS A 392 -14.59 33.47 5.88
CA CYS A 392 -15.55 32.71 6.68
C CYS A 392 -16.66 33.61 7.25
N ASP A 393 -17.85 33.06 7.42
CA ASP A 393 -18.91 33.74 8.15
C ASP A 393 -18.73 33.60 9.67
N LEU A 394 -18.11 34.58 10.32
CA LEU A 394 -17.91 34.57 11.78
C LEU A 394 -19.20 34.77 12.59
N THR A 395 -20.34 35.14 11.97
CA THR A 395 -21.61 35.26 12.71
C THR A 395 -22.06 33.94 13.32
N GLN A 396 -21.61 32.81 12.76
CA GLN A 396 -21.87 31.47 13.28
C GLN A 396 -21.28 31.24 14.68
N LEU A 397 -20.26 32.00 15.08
CA LEU A 397 -19.59 31.86 16.37
C LEU A 397 -20.35 32.55 17.52
N TYR A 398 -21.16 33.57 17.21
CA TYR A 398 -21.84 34.40 18.20
C TYR A 398 -23.33 34.57 17.84
N PRO A 399 -24.25 33.99 18.63
CA PRO A 399 -25.68 34.14 18.39
C PRO A 399 -26.12 35.61 18.34
N ASN A 400 -27.02 35.94 17.40
CA ASN A 400 -27.55 37.30 17.17
C ASN A 400 -26.50 38.36 16.75
N SER A 401 -25.28 37.94 16.38
CA SER A 401 -24.29 38.84 15.81
C SER A 401 -24.58 39.17 14.33
N LYS A 402 -24.04 40.28 13.85
CA LYS A 402 -24.13 40.70 12.44
C LYS A 402 -22.93 41.55 12.05
N TYR A 403 -22.68 41.67 10.76
CA TYR A 403 -21.70 42.61 10.24
C TYR A 403 -22.29 44.02 10.07
N VAL A 404 -21.56 45.03 10.54
CA VAL A 404 -21.80 46.45 10.28
C VAL A 404 -20.47 47.09 9.91
N ASP A 405 -20.36 47.65 8.70
CA ASP A 405 -19.12 48.23 8.16
C ASP A 405 -17.89 47.28 8.28
N ASP A 406 -18.08 46.01 7.89
CA ASP A 406 -17.09 44.92 7.96
C ASP A 406 -16.62 44.53 9.39
N VAL A 407 -17.30 45.03 10.42
CA VAL A 407 -17.04 44.70 11.83
C VAL A 407 -18.16 43.81 12.38
N LEU A 408 -17.79 42.73 13.07
CA LEU A 408 -18.74 41.85 13.74
C LEU A 408 -19.26 42.53 15.02
N VAL A 409 -20.56 42.76 15.11
CA VAL A 409 -21.20 43.39 16.28
C VAL A 409 -22.26 42.48 16.90
N ASP A 410 -22.45 42.61 18.21
CA ASP A 410 -23.51 41.92 18.97
C ASP A 410 -24.91 42.54 18.74
N GLU A 411 -25.93 41.98 19.39
CA GLU A 411 -27.32 42.47 19.31
C GLU A 411 -27.47 43.94 19.79
N MET A 412 -26.58 44.40 20.66
CA MET A 412 -26.53 45.76 21.19
C MET A 412 -25.69 46.72 20.33
N GLY A 413 -25.01 46.22 19.29
CA GLY A 413 -24.13 46.99 18.42
C GLY A 413 -22.71 47.19 18.96
N ASN A 414 -22.29 46.42 19.97
CA ASN A 414 -20.91 46.42 20.44
C ASN A 414 -20.05 45.53 19.55
N GLU A 415 -18.86 46.00 19.22
CA GLU A 415 -17.84 45.24 18.48
C GLU A 415 -17.42 43.98 19.25
N ILE A 416 -17.38 42.86 18.55
CA ILE A 416 -16.90 41.58 19.06
C ILE A 416 -15.48 41.38 18.53
N ASP A 417 -14.49 41.56 19.40
CA ASP A 417 -13.11 41.24 19.06
C ASP A 417 -12.94 39.72 18.97
N VAL A 418 -12.63 39.25 17.77
CA VAL A 418 -12.50 37.83 17.42
C VAL A 418 -11.11 37.47 16.93
N VAL A 419 -10.26 38.46 16.66
CA VAL A 419 -8.93 38.23 16.07
C VAL A 419 -8.04 37.50 17.08
N GLY A 420 -7.32 36.49 16.59
CA GLY A 420 -6.44 35.64 17.38
C GLY A 420 -7.16 34.56 18.20
N LYS A 421 -8.49 34.40 18.06
CA LYS A 421 -9.21 33.28 18.68
C LYS A 421 -9.02 32.00 17.87
N GLU A 422 -8.80 30.90 18.58
CA GLU A 422 -8.79 29.55 18.01
C GLU A 422 -10.21 29.08 17.73
N VAL A 423 -10.38 28.44 16.57
CA VAL A 423 -11.64 27.85 16.13
C VAL A 423 -11.39 26.46 15.57
N SER A 424 -12.38 25.58 15.71
CA SER A 424 -12.44 24.36 14.93
C SER A 424 -13.14 24.65 13.61
N VAL A 425 -12.53 24.21 12.51
CA VAL A 425 -13.02 24.36 11.14
C VAL A 425 -13.49 22.99 10.66
N SER A 426 -14.66 22.94 10.02
CA SER A 426 -15.22 21.72 9.44
C SER A 426 -15.79 22.02 8.06
N ILE A 427 -15.33 21.29 7.04
CA ILE A 427 -15.69 21.47 5.63
C ILE A 427 -16.22 20.14 5.11
N PRO A 428 -17.45 20.05 4.56
CA PRO A 428 -17.94 18.78 4.01
C PRO A 428 -17.03 18.26 2.88
N VAL A 429 -16.93 16.95 2.72
CA VAL A 429 -16.16 16.34 1.61
C VAL A 429 -16.86 16.57 0.27
N PHE A 430 -18.19 16.45 0.27
CA PHE A 430 -19.01 16.51 -0.94
C PHE A 430 -19.32 17.96 -1.33
N GLY A 431 -19.00 18.35 -2.57
CA GLY A 431 -19.45 19.59 -3.22
C GLY A 431 -19.02 20.89 -2.53
N SER A 432 -17.92 20.85 -1.77
CA SER A 432 -17.52 21.96 -0.89
C SER A 432 -16.19 22.60 -1.23
N ILE A 433 -15.35 21.92 -2.02
CA ILE A 433 -14.00 22.35 -2.41
C ILE A 433 -13.93 22.26 -3.94
N GLU A 434 -13.42 23.30 -4.58
CA GLU A 434 -13.15 23.33 -6.03
C GLU A 434 -11.63 23.40 -6.27
N MET A 435 -11.14 22.75 -7.34
CA MET A 435 -9.74 22.82 -7.74
C MET A 435 -9.49 23.86 -8.86
N SER A 436 -8.32 24.49 -8.85
CA SER A 436 -7.82 25.24 -10.01
C SER A 436 -6.32 25.05 -10.22
N ASP A 437 -5.92 25.05 -11.48
CA ASP A 437 -4.55 25.11 -11.99
C ASP A 437 -3.85 26.47 -11.77
N ASP A 438 -4.60 27.50 -11.41
CA ASP A 438 -4.10 28.84 -11.09
C ASP A 438 -3.80 28.92 -9.59
N ALA A 439 -2.52 28.92 -9.24
CA ALA A 439 -2.04 28.90 -7.86
C ALA A 439 -2.55 30.08 -7.00
N ASP A 440 -2.94 31.20 -7.62
CA ASP A 440 -3.38 32.41 -6.91
C ASP A 440 -4.90 32.47 -6.66
N LYS A 441 -5.69 31.49 -7.14
CA LYS A 441 -7.16 31.51 -6.98
C LYS A 441 -7.66 30.91 -5.68
N GLY A 442 -6.99 29.86 -5.19
CA GLY A 442 -7.36 29.15 -3.98
C GLY A 442 -6.91 29.86 -2.70
N GLY A 443 -7.47 29.41 -1.57
CA GLY A 443 -7.01 29.84 -0.24
C GLY A 443 -5.76 29.08 0.22
N THR A 444 -5.52 27.88 -0.31
CA THR A 444 -4.32 27.06 -0.10
C THR A 444 -3.91 26.35 -1.40
N THR A 445 -2.72 25.78 -1.41
CA THR A 445 -2.19 24.99 -2.55
C THR A 445 -1.60 23.68 -2.07
N GLY A 446 -1.66 22.66 -2.92
CA GLY A 446 -1.12 21.34 -2.62
C GLY A 446 -0.91 20.49 -3.87
N ASN A 447 -0.45 19.27 -3.67
CA ASN A 447 -0.35 18.27 -4.73
C ASN A 447 -1.42 17.20 -4.54
N ILE A 448 -2.00 16.72 -5.64
CA ILE A 448 -2.89 15.56 -5.61
C ILE A 448 -2.04 14.33 -5.27
N ILE A 449 -2.31 13.69 -4.14
CA ILE A 449 -1.58 12.49 -3.69
C ILE A 449 -2.36 11.20 -3.92
N SER A 450 -3.68 11.30 -4.10
CA SER A 450 -4.56 10.16 -4.37
C SER A 450 -5.79 10.65 -5.12
N LEU A 451 -6.29 9.82 -6.02
CA LEU A 451 -7.61 9.98 -6.63
C LEU A 451 -8.29 8.62 -6.80
N ILE A 452 -9.56 8.50 -6.44
CA ILE A 452 -10.33 7.26 -6.53
C ILE A 452 -11.64 7.55 -7.25
N TYR A 453 -11.91 6.83 -8.33
CA TYR A 453 -13.18 6.96 -9.05
C TYR A 453 -14.32 6.30 -8.28
N LYS A 454 -15.45 7.01 -8.12
CA LYS A 454 -16.63 6.58 -7.36
C LYS A 454 -17.85 6.28 -8.23
N GLY A 455 -17.62 5.99 -9.51
CA GLY A 455 -18.65 5.65 -10.49
C GLY A 455 -19.20 6.85 -11.26
N ASP A 456 -19.39 8.00 -10.62
CA ASP A 456 -19.91 9.23 -11.25
C ASP A 456 -19.01 10.47 -11.01
N HIS A 457 -18.06 10.40 -10.07
CA HIS A 457 -17.08 11.45 -9.76
C HIS A 457 -15.77 10.83 -9.24
N TYR A 458 -14.76 11.66 -9.03
CA TYR A 458 -13.51 11.29 -8.37
C TYR A 458 -13.47 11.86 -6.95
N GLN A 459 -13.04 11.04 -6.00
CA GLN A 459 -12.63 11.50 -4.69
C GLN A 459 -11.12 11.77 -4.72
N TYR A 460 -10.73 13.00 -4.40
CA TYR A 460 -9.35 13.45 -4.37
C TYR A 460 -8.84 13.57 -2.93
N ILE A 461 -7.54 13.34 -2.76
CA ILE A 461 -6.78 13.77 -1.59
C ILE A 461 -5.70 14.74 -2.08
N VAL A 462 -5.75 15.98 -1.62
CA VAL A 462 -4.75 17.01 -1.90
C VAL A 462 -3.98 17.32 -0.64
N ARG A 463 -2.66 17.20 -0.71
CA ARG A 463 -1.75 17.46 0.40
C ARG A 463 -1.01 18.78 0.23
N THR A 464 -1.07 19.63 1.25
CA THR A 464 -0.35 20.92 1.29
C THR A 464 1.13 20.77 1.65
N GLU A 465 1.88 21.87 1.62
CA GLU A 465 3.32 21.88 1.95
C GLU A 465 3.61 21.39 3.38
N ASN A 466 2.76 21.73 4.37
CA ASN A 466 2.90 21.28 5.75
C ASN A 466 2.08 20.01 6.06
N GLU A 467 1.85 19.16 5.05
CA GLU A 467 1.24 17.82 5.18
C GLU A 467 -0.21 17.83 5.71
N TYR A 468 -1.00 18.87 5.39
CA TYR A 468 -2.45 18.84 5.62
C TYR A 468 -3.15 18.20 4.43
N ASP A 469 -4.00 17.19 4.71
CA ASP A 469 -4.80 16.50 3.71
C ASP A 469 -6.21 17.09 3.60
N PHE A 470 -6.59 17.46 2.39
CA PHE A 470 -7.96 17.81 2.01
C PHE A 470 -8.55 16.69 1.17
N ILE A 471 -9.71 16.18 1.59
CA ILE A 471 -10.47 15.12 0.94
C ILE A 471 -11.76 15.71 0.39
N PHE A 472 -12.01 15.59 -0.91
CA PHE A 472 -13.22 16.12 -1.53
C PHE A 472 -13.50 15.45 -2.87
N ASP A 473 -14.72 15.66 -3.37
CA ASP A 473 -15.18 15.08 -4.62
C ASP A 473 -15.23 16.14 -5.74
N ASP A 474 -14.81 15.74 -6.94
CA ASP A 474 -14.84 16.56 -8.15
C ASP A 474 -15.17 15.65 -9.37
N GLU A 475 -15.94 16.17 -10.32
CA GLU A 475 -16.30 15.46 -11.56
C GLU A 475 -15.17 15.50 -12.59
N ASP A 476 -14.32 16.52 -12.54
CA ASP A 476 -13.22 16.69 -13.48
C ASP A 476 -12.06 15.72 -13.15
N LEU A 477 -11.46 15.16 -14.20
CA LEU A 477 -10.29 14.29 -14.06
C LEU A 477 -9.00 15.11 -14.00
N TRP A 478 -8.30 14.99 -12.87
CA TRP A 478 -6.94 15.49 -12.63
C TRP A 478 -5.95 14.32 -12.53
N ASN A 479 -4.65 14.60 -12.57
CA ASN A 479 -3.62 13.57 -12.41
C ASN A 479 -2.98 13.62 -11.03
N GLU A 480 -2.54 12.45 -10.53
CA GLU A 480 -1.65 12.40 -9.38
C GLU A 480 -0.39 13.26 -9.63
N ASN A 481 0.05 13.95 -8.58
CA ASN A 481 1.15 14.92 -8.57
C ASN A 481 0.89 16.24 -9.31
N ASP A 482 -0.32 16.48 -9.82
CA ASP A 482 -0.69 17.82 -10.27
C ASP A 482 -0.70 18.78 -9.08
N PHE A 483 -0.08 19.95 -9.26
CA PHE A 483 -0.07 21.03 -8.28
C PHE A 483 -1.31 21.90 -8.50
N VAL A 484 -2.16 21.99 -7.48
CA VAL A 484 -3.47 22.64 -7.56
C VAL A 484 -3.67 23.63 -6.42
N SER A 485 -4.51 24.63 -6.64
CA SER A 485 -5.06 25.47 -5.59
C SER A 485 -6.47 25.01 -5.22
N LEU A 486 -6.81 25.14 -3.93
CA LEU A 486 -8.11 24.74 -3.40
C LEU A 486 -8.95 25.98 -3.06
N ILE A 487 -10.13 26.07 -3.67
CA ILE A 487 -11.10 27.12 -3.46
C ILE A 487 -12.21 26.57 -2.58
N ILE A 488 -12.44 27.20 -1.43
CA ILE A 488 -13.47 26.78 -0.47
C ILE A 488 -14.44 27.95 -0.25
N PRO A 489 -15.66 27.88 -0.80
CA PRO A 489 -16.68 28.91 -0.56
C PRO A 489 -16.97 29.06 0.93
N LYS A 490 -17.09 30.30 1.41
CA LYS A 490 -17.28 30.60 2.83
C LYS A 490 -18.53 29.95 3.44
N GLU A 491 -19.56 29.73 2.64
CA GLU A 491 -20.80 29.05 3.01
C GLU A 491 -20.61 27.56 3.34
N ASN A 492 -19.53 26.95 2.86
CA ASN A 492 -19.21 25.55 3.12
C ASN A 492 -18.32 25.37 4.35
N ILE A 493 -17.83 26.47 4.94
CA ILE A 493 -16.94 26.45 6.11
C ILE A 493 -17.76 26.60 7.39
N THR A 494 -17.86 25.52 8.16
CA THR A 494 -18.45 25.55 9.50
C THR A 494 -17.37 25.80 10.54
N LEU A 495 -17.61 26.77 11.43
CA LEU A 495 -16.72 27.15 12.51
C LEU A 495 -17.36 26.91 13.87
N LYS A 496 -16.56 26.48 14.84
CA LYS A 496 -16.93 26.41 16.27
C LYS A 496 -15.83 27.02 17.12
N LEU A 497 -16.22 27.77 18.16
CA LEU A 497 -15.27 28.23 19.16
C LEU A 497 -14.70 27.03 19.92
N LYS A 498 -13.38 27.04 20.13
CA LYS A 498 -12.66 26.02 20.88
C LYS A 498 -12.73 26.25 22.39
#